data_AF-A0A5K0ZES4-F1
#
_entry.id   AF-A0A5K0ZES4-F1
#
_cell.length_a   1.000
_cell.length_b   1.000
_cell.length_c   1.000
_cell.angle_alpha   90.00
_cell.angle_beta   90.00
_cell.angle_gamma   90.00
#
_symmetry.space_group_name_H-M   'P 1'
#
loop_
_entity.id
_entity.type
_entity.pdbx_description
1 polymer ?
#
loop_
_entity_poly.entity_id
_entity_poly.type
_entity_poly.pdbx_seq_one_letter_code
_entity_poly.pdbx_strand_id
1 'polypeptide(L)'
;KPKCRVQNIHGGYSTVSKLPKKRTSVVTMVRHPLDRVISIYELSTVKAARYLLYPSMTSATEEAERQRSERPHTACLVDIWPFKHLMPMLAVELFAR
;
A
#
# COMPACT_ATOMS: atom_id res chain seq x y z
N LYS A 1 27.34 -17.66 -3.84
CA LYS A 1 27.61 -16.20 -3.73
C LYS A 1 27.03 -15.68 -2.41
N PRO A 2 27.82 -15.52 -1.33
CA PRO A 2 27.26 -15.41 0.02
C PRO A 2 26.75 -14.02 0.46
N LYS A 3 26.57 -13.04 -0.45
CA LYS A 3 26.12 -11.67 -0.10
C LYS A 3 25.15 -11.02 -1.12
N CYS A 4 24.47 -11.81 -1.95
CA CYS A 4 23.44 -11.27 -2.85
C CYS A 4 22.13 -11.07 -2.08
N ARG A 5 21.51 -9.89 -2.19
CA ARG A 5 20.19 -9.59 -1.62
C ARG A 5 19.19 -9.35 -2.76
N VAL A 6 18.01 -9.94 -2.62
CA VAL A 6 16.87 -9.65 -3.50
C VAL A 6 15.98 -8.64 -2.79
N GLN A 7 15.61 -7.57 -3.49
CA GLN A 7 14.73 -6.54 -2.96
C GLN A 7 13.61 -6.26 -3.97
N ASN A 8 12.39 -6.12 -3.48
CA ASN A 8 11.24 -5.67 -4.25
C ASN A 8 10.87 -4.26 -3.80
N ILE A 9 10.66 -3.35 -4.75
CA ILE A 9 10.30 -1.96 -4.47
C ILE A 9 9.22 -1.52 -5.45
N HIS A 10 8.12 -0.98 -4.92
CA HIS A 10 7.08 -0.30 -5.70
C HIS A 10 7.43 1.20 -5.86
N GLY A 11 8.57 1.49 -6.51
CA GLY A 11 9.08 2.83 -6.74
C GLY A 11 9.23 3.16 -8.22
N GLY A 12 9.27 4.45 -8.55
CA GLY A 12 9.57 4.89 -9.92
C GLY A 12 11.03 4.66 -10.33
N TYR A 13 11.36 4.96 -11.58
CA TYR A 13 12.73 4.83 -12.11
C TYR A 13 13.76 5.72 -11.38
N SER A 14 13.32 6.75 -10.66
CA SER A 14 14.17 7.54 -9.77
C SER A 14 14.74 6.75 -8.59
N THR A 15 14.13 5.61 -8.23
CA THR A 15 14.71 4.69 -7.23
C THR A 15 15.85 3.88 -7.84
N VAL A 16 15.74 3.52 -9.11
CA VAL A 16 16.76 2.76 -9.83
C VAL A 16 18.07 3.57 -9.95
N SER A 17 17.98 4.88 -10.12
CA SER A 17 19.18 5.75 -10.20
C SER A 17 20.00 5.80 -8.91
N LYS A 18 19.38 5.46 -7.77
CA LYS A 18 20.04 5.40 -6.45
C LYS A 18 20.77 4.07 -6.20
N LEU A 19 20.58 3.06 -7.05
CA LEU A 19 21.20 1.75 -6.88
C LEU A 19 22.65 1.70 -7.42
N PRO A 20 23.54 0.89 -6.83
CA PRO A 20 24.90 0.71 -7.34
C PRO A 20 24.95 0.12 -8.76
N LYS A 21 25.11 0.99 -9.77
CA LYS A 21 25.01 0.66 -11.22
C LYS A 21 25.80 -0.58 -11.67
N LYS A 22 26.98 -0.83 -11.09
CA LYS A 22 27.88 -1.95 -11.49
C LYS A 22 27.67 -3.24 -10.68
N ARG A 23 26.77 -3.26 -9.70
CA ARG A 23 26.61 -4.38 -8.75
C ARG A 23 25.15 -4.82 -8.55
N THR A 24 24.21 -4.16 -9.22
CA THR A 24 22.78 -4.40 -9.06
C THR A 24 22.14 -4.72 -10.40
N SER A 25 21.53 -5.90 -10.51
CA SER A 25 20.63 -6.23 -11.61
C SER A 25 19.22 -5.77 -11.26
N VAL A 26 18.53 -5.13 -12.21
CA VAL A 26 17.17 -4.60 -12.03
C VAL A 26 16.24 -5.29 -13.00
N VAL A 27 15.14 -5.82 -12.48
CA VAL A 27 14.04 -6.37 -13.28
C VAL A 27 12.82 -5.50 -13.01
N THR A 28 12.25 -4.92 -14.06
CA THR A 28 11.01 -4.15 -13.95
C THR A 28 9.85 -5.04 -14.35
N MET A 29 8.90 -5.24 -13.44
CA MET A 29 7.68 -5.99 -13.72
C MET A 29 6.60 -5.02 -14.23
N VAL A 30 6.21 -5.19 -15.49
CA VAL A 30 5.13 -4.40 -16.11
C VAL A 30 3.92 -5.30 -16.31
N ARG A 31 2.72 -4.73 -16.14
CA ARG A 31 1.42 -5.40 -16.32
C ARG A 31 0.51 -4.52 -17.16
N HIS A 32 -0.51 -5.11 -17.76
CA HIS A 32 -1.54 -4.36 -18.47
C HIS A 32 -2.18 -3.31 -17.52
N PRO A 33 -2.37 -2.05 -17.95
CA PRO A 33 -2.80 -0.98 -17.06
C PRO A 33 -4.13 -1.26 -16.35
N LEU A 34 -5.11 -1.84 -17.06
CA LEU A 34 -6.41 -2.18 -16.48
C LEU A 34 -6.28 -3.21 -15.35
N ASP A 35 -5.48 -4.26 -15.56
CA ASP A 35 -5.25 -5.29 -14.55
C ASP A 35 -4.61 -4.71 -13.28
N ARG A 36 -3.78 -3.68 -13.42
CA ARG A 36 -3.21 -2.98 -12.25
C ARG A 36 -4.29 -2.22 -11.48
N VAL A 37 -5.18 -1.52 -12.19
CA VAL A 37 -6.27 -0.74 -11.57
C VAL A 37 -7.23 -1.68 -10.84
N ILE A 38 -7.65 -2.76 -11.51
CA ILE A 38 -8.55 -3.77 -10.93
C ILE A 38 -7.90 -4.42 -9.70
N SER A 39 -6.64 -4.86 -9.81
CA SER A 39 -5.92 -5.48 -8.69
C SER A 39 -5.79 -4.56 -7.47
N ILE A 40 -5.57 -3.26 -7.71
CA ILE A 40 -5.52 -2.25 -6.65
C ILE A 40 -6.90 -2.06 -6.00
N TYR A 41 -7.96 -2.02 -6.79
CA TYR A 41 -9.33 -1.87 -6.30
C TYR A 41 -9.73 -3.06 -5.41
N GLU A 42 -9.48 -4.30 -5.88
CA GLU A 42 -9.74 -5.52 -5.11
C GLU A 42 -8.93 -5.55 -3.81
N LEU A 43 -7.63 -5.23 -3.89
CA LEU A 43 -6.78 -5.18 -2.71
C LEU A 43 -7.23 -4.11 -1.72
N SER A 44 -7.66 -2.95 -2.20
CA SER A 44 -8.21 -1.87 -1.37
C SER A 44 -9.49 -2.31 -0.67
N THR A 45 -10.35 -3.07 -1.34
CA THR A 45 -11.60 -3.60 -0.78
C THR A 45 -11.32 -4.57 0.36
N VAL A 46 -10.42 -5.54 0.15
CA VAL A 46 -10.02 -6.49 1.21
C VAL A 46 -9.42 -5.78 2.42
N LYS A 47 -8.69 -4.69 2.19
CA LYS A 47 -8.07 -3.91 3.27
C LYS A 47 -9.08 -3.04 3.99
N ALA A 48 -9.99 -2.40 3.29
CA ALA A 48 -11.09 -1.63 3.88
C ALA A 48 -12.02 -2.53 4.70
N ALA A 49 -12.25 -3.77 4.27
CA ALA A 49 -13.03 -4.76 5.02
C ALA A 49 -12.44 -5.08 6.40
N ARG A 50 -11.13 -4.85 6.64
CA ARG A 50 -10.56 -4.97 8.00
C ARG A 50 -11.09 -3.92 8.96
N TYR A 51 -11.65 -2.82 8.48
CA TYR A 51 -12.28 -1.83 9.35
C TYR A 51 -13.56 -2.37 9.99
N LEU A 52 -14.18 -3.40 9.40
CA LEU A 52 -15.33 -4.09 10.00
C LEU A 52 -14.96 -4.91 11.25
N LEU A 53 -13.68 -5.05 11.57
CA LEU A 53 -13.24 -5.61 12.85
C LEU A 53 -13.47 -4.65 14.02
N TYR A 54 -13.71 -3.36 13.74
CA TYR A 54 -13.98 -2.34 14.74
C TYR A 54 -15.49 -2.10 14.86
N PRO A 55 -15.99 -1.71 16.06
CA PRO A 55 -17.42 -1.51 16.30
C PRO A 55 -18.06 -0.41 15.44
N SER A 56 -17.25 0.52 14.92
CA SER A 56 -17.72 1.62 14.09
C SER A 56 -16.61 2.15 13.19
N MET A 57 -17.00 2.89 12.14
CA MET A 57 -16.06 3.58 11.26
C MET A 57 -15.17 4.58 12.03
N THR A 58 -15.73 5.25 13.03
CA THR A 58 -14.98 6.17 13.91
C THR A 58 -13.88 5.42 14.64
N SER A 59 -14.21 4.29 15.28
CA SER A 59 -13.23 3.46 16.01
C SER A 59 -12.13 2.93 15.09
N ALA A 60 -12.47 2.53 13.86
CA ALA A 60 -11.49 2.09 12.87
C ALA A 60 -10.53 3.22 12.45
N THR A 61 -11.05 4.45 12.33
CA THR A 61 -10.28 5.62 11.93
C THR A 61 -9.33 6.07 13.04
N GLU A 62 -9.82 6.12 14.28
CA GLU A 62 -9.00 6.43 15.47
C GLU A 62 -7.83 5.44 15.63
N GLU A 63 -8.08 4.15 15.42
CA GLU A 63 -7.03 3.14 15.46
C GLU A 63 -6.00 3.33 14.34
N ALA A 64 -6.44 3.69 13.12
CA ALA A 64 -5.55 3.99 12.02
C ALA A 64 -4.68 5.22 12.30
N GLU A 65 -5.23 6.26 12.94
CA GLU A 65 -4.50 7.45 13.38
C GLU A 65 -3.51 7.15 14.51
N ARG A 66 -3.91 6.30 15.47
CA ARG A 66 -3.00 5.82 16.52
C ARG A 66 -1.80 5.09 15.91
N GLN A 67 -2.04 4.16 14.99
CA GLN A 67 -0.96 3.44 14.30
C GLN A 67 -0.05 4.36 13.49
N ARG A 68 -0.59 5.42 12.87
CA ARG A 68 0.21 6.44 12.20
C ARG A 68 1.13 7.17 13.19
N SER A 69 0.60 7.50 14.37
CA SER A 69 1.33 8.21 15.42
C SER A 69 2.44 7.36 16.05
N GLU A 70 2.22 6.06 16.20
CA GLU A 70 3.23 5.11 16.70
C GLU A 70 4.35 4.83 15.70
N ARG A 71 4.14 5.10 14.40
CA ARG A 71 5.09 4.80 13.32
C ARG A 71 5.35 6.01 12.40
N PRO A 72 5.82 7.14 12.94
CA PRO A 72 5.89 8.42 12.21
C PRO A 72 6.82 8.39 10.97
N HIS A 73 7.77 7.44 10.92
CA HIS A 73 8.71 7.28 9.81
C HIS A 73 8.34 6.15 8.83
N THR A 74 7.21 5.47 9.05
CA THR A 74 6.74 4.41 8.16
C THR A 74 5.46 4.87 7.49
N ALA A 75 5.45 4.88 6.16
CA ALA A 75 4.22 5.16 5.43
C ALA A 75 3.16 4.11 5.79
N CYS A 76 2.08 4.54 6.44
CA CYS A 76 0.94 3.66 6.66
C CYS A 76 0.25 3.45 5.32
N LEU A 77 -0.31 2.27 5.11
CA LEU A 77 -0.93 1.93 3.85
C LEU A 77 -2.05 2.90 3.46
N VAL A 78 -2.78 3.40 4.47
CA VAL A 78 -3.85 4.40 4.32
C VAL A 78 -3.34 5.77 3.87
N ASP A 79 -2.02 5.99 3.85
CA ASP A 79 -1.39 7.25 3.46
C ASP A 79 -0.87 7.23 2.02
N ILE A 80 -0.77 6.05 1.43
CA ILE A 80 -0.12 5.84 0.13
C ILE A 80 -1.17 5.91 -0.98
N TRP A 81 -0.87 6.63 -2.05
CA TRP A 81 -1.70 6.59 -3.26
C TRP A 81 -1.65 5.18 -3.88
N PRO A 82 -2.78 4.59 -4.28
CA PRO A 82 -4.14 5.14 -4.29
C PRO A 82 -5.00 4.76 -3.07
N PHE A 83 -4.49 3.93 -2.16
CA PHE A 83 -5.22 3.45 -0.97
C PHE A 83 -5.79 4.57 -0.11
N LYS A 84 -5.06 5.69 0.01
CA LYS A 84 -5.53 6.90 0.70
C LYS A 84 -6.91 7.38 0.27
N HIS A 85 -7.26 7.17 -1.00
CA HIS A 85 -8.54 7.60 -1.56
C HIS A 85 -9.54 6.44 -1.62
N LEU A 86 -9.07 5.25 -1.99
CA LEU A 86 -9.94 4.09 -2.19
C LEU A 86 -10.44 3.52 -0.87
N MET A 87 -9.57 3.36 0.14
CA MET A 87 -9.95 2.67 1.37
C MET A 87 -11.02 3.41 2.17
N PRO A 88 -10.97 4.74 2.38
CA PRO A 88 -12.04 5.44 3.12
C PRO A 88 -13.40 5.35 2.42
N MET A 89 -13.44 5.54 1.10
CA MET A 89 -14.66 5.40 0.30
C MET A 89 -15.23 3.97 0.39
N LEU A 90 -14.39 2.95 0.22
CA LEU A 90 -14.81 1.55 0.32
C LEU A 90 -15.27 1.19 1.73
N ALA A 91 -14.64 1.75 2.77
CA ALA A 91 -15.06 1.52 4.15
C ALA A 91 -16.48 2.07 4.39
N VAL A 92 -16.80 3.26 3.91
CA VAL A 92 -18.16 3.83 4.00
C VAL A 92 -19.19 2.90 3.36
N GLU A 93 -18.91 2.44 2.14
CA GLU A 93 -19.76 1.49 1.41
C GLU A 93 -19.92 0.14 2.12
N LEU A 94 -18.88 -0.31 2.84
CA LEU A 94 -18.90 -1.57 3.58
C LEU A 94 -19.70 -1.46 4.88
N PHE A 95 -19.62 -0.35 5.60
CA PHE A 95 -20.40 -0.12 6.83
C PHE A 95 -21.88 0.19 6.55
N ALA A 96 -22.22 0.58 5.32
CA ALA A 96 -23.61 0.81 4.90
C ALA A 96 -24.37 -0.49 4.56
N ARG A 97 -23.70 -1.65 4.54
CA ARG A 97 -24.26 -2.97 4.22
C ARG A 97 -24.49 -3.77 5.49
#